data_AF-A0A9W9XKM8-F1
#
_entry.id   AF-A0A9W9XKM8-F1
#
_cell.length_a   1.000
_cell.length_b   1.000
_cell.length_c   1.000
_cell.angle_alpha   90.00
_cell.angle_beta   90.00
_cell.angle_gamma   90.00
#
_symmetry.space_group_name_H-M   'P 1'
#
loop_
_entity.id
_entity.type
_entity.pdbx_description
1 polymer ?
#
loop_
_entity_poly.entity_id
_entity_poly.type
_entity_poly.pdbx_seq_one_letter_code
_entity_poly.pdbx_strand_id
1 'polypeptide(L)'
;MGQRSVFIAPSEDMRGVDNDTWLNVGPPEFLEDPDNDEAHWITVILPAEMNDTYTDEAIMTHVHQIILDRQAIVCDVAQHNLGVTCISIPAPVDTDTDAMWVRAEVDAGKWVEVIRTGMVTLNREVIFQAS
;
A
#
# COMPACT_ATOMS: atom_id res chain seq x y z
N MET A 1 -2.74 -13.35 11.71
CA MET A 1 -2.01 -12.11 12.02
C MET A 1 -1.87 -11.27 10.76
N GLY A 2 -2.87 -10.41 10.48
CA GLY A 2 -2.91 -9.41 9.42
C GLY A 2 -1.66 -8.56 9.33
N GLN A 3 -1.29 -8.23 8.11
CA GLN A 3 0.07 -7.84 7.83
C GLN A 3 0.23 -6.34 7.46
N ARG A 4 1.40 -5.74 7.77
CA ARG A 4 1.69 -4.30 7.61
C ARG A 4 2.38 -4.04 6.27
N SER A 5 1.74 -3.26 5.39
CA SER A 5 2.44 -2.68 4.24
C SER A 5 3.61 -1.81 4.74
N VAL A 6 4.78 -1.86 4.08
CA VAL A 6 5.92 -0.96 4.38
C VAL A 6 5.53 0.52 4.29
N PHE A 7 4.47 0.81 3.54
CA PHE A 7 3.90 2.15 3.35
C PHE A 7 2.90 2.56 4.42
N ILE A 8 2.52 1.67 5.35
CA ILE A 8 1.50 1.96 6.37
C ILE A 8 2.12 1.85 7.76
N ALA A 9 2.03 2.93 8.53
CA ALA A 9 2.49 3.01 9.90
C ALA A 9 1.30 3.16 10.87
N PRO A 10 1.40 2.64 12.10
CA PRO A 10 0.46 2.99 13.16
C PRO A 10 0.42 4.49 13.42
N SER A 11 -0.78 5.04 13.56
CA SER A 11 -0.94 6.42 14.05
C SER A 11 -0.33 6.56 15.45
N GLU A 12 0.27 7.71 15.76
CA GLU A 12 0.92 7.96 17.05
C GLU A 12 -0.05 7.82 18.24
N ASP A 13 -1.33 8.13 18.02
CA ASP A 13 -2.41 8.00 19.02
C ASP A 13 -2.79 6.54 19.34
N MET A 14 -2.35 5.58 18.52
CA MET A 14 -2.62 4.14 18.69
C MET A 14 -1.40 3.39 19.25
N ARG A 15 -0.30 4.08 19.62
CA ARG A 15 0.87 3.46 20.26
C ARG A 15 0.49 2.92 21.64
N GLY A 16 0.12 1.64 21.68
CA GLY A 16 -0.31 0.95 22.90
C GLY A 16 -1.53 0.04 22.70
N VAL A 17 -2.18 0.10 21.53
CA VAL A 17 -3.24 -0.84 21.15
C VAL A 17 -2.63 -2.20 20.80
N ASP A 18 -3.16 -3.25 21.42
CA ASP A 18 -2.63 -4.61 21.36
C ASP A 18 -2.64 -5.19 19.94
N ASN A 19 -1.72 -6.13 19.69
CA ASN A 19 -1.48 -6.71 18.37
C ASN A 19 -2.72 -7.42 17.78
N ASP A 20 -3.69 -7.87 18.59
CA ASP A 20 -4.87 -8.59 18.12
C ASP A 20 -5.92 -7.66 17.49
N THR A 21 -5.98 -6.40 17.92
CA THR A 21 -6.80 -5.36 17.26
C THR A 21 -6.25 -5.05 15.85
N TRP A 22 -4.94 -5.15 15.63
CA TRP A 22 -4.28 -4.96 14.32
C TRP A 22 -4.61 -6.07 13.32
N LEU A 23 -4.79 -7.32 13.78
CA LEU A 23 -5.01 -8.47 12.88
C LEU A 23 -6.39 -8.47 12.23
N ASN A 24 -7.33 -7.68 12.76
CA ASN A 24 -8.70 -7.59 12.26
C ASN A 24 -8.84 -6.60 11.07
N VAL A 25 -7.75 -5.94 10.68
CA VAL A 25 -7.74 -4.94 9.61
C VAL A 25 -7.41 -5.56 8.23
N GLY A 26 -6.93 -6.81 8.19
CA GLY A 26 -6.72 -7.52 6.92
C GLY A 26 -6.09 -8.92 7.07
N PRO A 27 -6.06 -9.74 6.00
CA PRO A 27 -5.55 -11.11 6.03
C PRO A 27 -4.05 -11.22 6.41
N PRO A 28 -3.62 -12.36 6.99
CA PRO A 28 -2.25 -12.60 7.46
C PRO A 28 -1.18 -12.90 6.41
N GLU A 29 -1.31 -12.42 5.17
CA GLU A 29 -0.39 -12.67 4.03
C GLU A 29 0.23 -11.42 3.31
N PHE A 30 0.23 -10.20 3.89
CA PHE A 30 0.99 -8.96 3.49
C PHE A 30 2.06 -8.23 4.45
N LEU A 31 3.08 -8.86 5.10
CA LEU A 31 3.83 -8.49 6.39
C LEU A 31 5.23 -8.02 6.09
N GLU A 32 5.74 -8.61 5.03
CA GLU A 32 6.98 -8.29 4.37
C GLU A 32 6.59 -8.23 2.89
N ASP A 33 7.26 -7.37 2.14
CA ASP A 33 7.15 -7.45 0.70
C ASP A 33 7.47 -8.89 0.30
N PRO A 34 6.57 -9.61 -0.39
CA PRO A 34 6.89 -10.93 -0.90
C PRO A 34 8.19 -10.83 -1.71
N ASP A 35 8.94 -11.93 -1.73
CA ASP A 35 10.06 -11.98 -2.65
C ASP A 35 9.54 -11.73 -4.09
N ASN A 36 10.34 -11.08 -4.93
CA ASN A 36 9.89 -10.67 -6.26
C ASN A 36 9.46 -11.86 -7.15
N ASP A 37 9.87 -13.08 -6.82
CA ASP A 37 9.42 -14.31 -7.49
C ASP A 37 8.07 -14.84 -6.96
N GLU A 38 7.55 -14.29 -5.87
CA GLU A 38 6.28 -14.70 -5.24
C GLU A 38 5.10 -13.78 -5.61
N ALA A 39 5.36 -12.58 -6.15
CA ALA A 39 4.31 -11.63 -6.51
C ALA A 39 4.58 -10.80 -7.78
N HIS A 40 3.51 -10.48 -8.49
CA HIS A 40 3.46 -9.30 -9.36
C HIS A 40 3.11 -8.06 -8.53
N TRP A 41 3.60 -6.92 -8.96
CA TRP A 41 3.50 -5.65 -8.25
C TRP A 41 2.71 -4.64 -9.05
N ILE A 42 1.54 -4.26 -8.53
CA ILE A 42 0.73 -3.16 -9.06
C ILE A 42 1.26 -1.87 -8.44
N THR A 43 2.01 -1.10 -9.21
CA THR A 43 2.73 0.08 -8.74
C THR A 43 2.10 1.36 -9.26
N VAL A 44 1.80 2.26 -8.34
CA VAL A 44 1.42 3.64 -8.63
C VAL A 44 2.60 4.56 -8.31
N ILE A 45 3.15 5.19 -9.35
CA ILE A 45 4.20 6.21 -9.19
C ILE A 45 3.55 7.49 -8.67
N LEU A 46 4.17 8.10 -7.66
CA LEU A 46 3.68 9.30 -7.01
C LEU A 46 4.60 10.49 -7.31
N PRO A 47 4.05 11.66 -7.67
CA PRO A 47 4.81 12.90 -7.70
C PRO A 47 5.35 13.25 -6.31
N ALA A 48 6.61 13.68 -6.22
CA ALA A 48 7.26 13.99 -4.95
C ALA A 48 6.56 15.14 -4.19
N GLU A 49 5.94 16.07 -4.92
CA GLU A 49 5.20 17.20 -4.36
C GLU A 49 4.00 16.77 -3.50
N MET A 50 3.48 15.56 -3.71
CA MET A 50 2.40 15.02 -2.88
C MET A 50 2.82 14.84 -1.42
N ASN A 51 4.13 14.69 -1.14
CA ASN A 51 4.64 14.59 0.22
C ASN A 51 4.30 15.83 1.08
N ASP A 52 4.28 17.02 0.47
CA ASP A 52 4.07 18.26 1.21
C ASP A 52 2.65 18.82 1.03
N THR A 53 1.97 18.42 -0.06
CA THR A 53 0.71 19.05 -0.47
C THR A 53 -0.54 18.20 -0.20
N TYR A 54 -0.39 16.90 0.03
CA TYR A 54 -1.51 15.97 0.21
C TYR A 54 -1.52 15.38 1.62
N THR A 55 -2.71 15.08 2.15
CA THR A 55 -2.88 14.25 3.34
C THR A 55 -2.75 12.76 3.01
N ASP A 56 -2.54 11.91 4.01
CA ASP A 56 -2.42 10.46 3.78
C ASP A 56 -3.66 9.87 3.11
N GLU A 57 -4.84 10.32 3.53
CA GLU A 57 -6.10 9.95 2.90
C GLU A 57 -6.13 10.37 1.43
N ALA A 58 -5.69 11.59 1.10
CA ALA A 58 -5.70 12.09 -0.26
C ALA A 58 -4.72 11.33 -1.16
N ILE A 59 -3.52 10.99 -0.66
CA ILE A 59 -2.54 10.16 -1.38
C ILE A 59 -3.13 8.76 -1.64
N MET A 60 -3.65 8.10 -0.61
CA MET A 60 -4.16 6.74 -0.77
C MET A 60 -5.44 6.69 -1.63
N THR A 61 -6.30 7.72 -1.55
CA THR A 61 -7.47 7.86 -2.44
C THR A 61 -7.03 8.03 -3.89
N HIS A 62 -5.97 8.81 -4.15
CA HIS A 62 -5.40 8.95 -5.49
C HIS A 62 -4.85 7.62 -6.02
N VAL A 63 -4.11 6.87 -5.19
CA VAL A 63 -3.60 5.54 -5.53
C VAL A 63 -4.74 4.57 -5.86
N HIS A 64 -5.78 4.53 -5.01
CA HIS A 64 -6.94 3.70 -5.24
C HIS A 64 -7.63 4.03 -6.57
N GLN A 65 -7.80 5.31 -6.90
CA GLN A 65 -8.40 5.74 -8.17
C GLN A 65 -7.56 5.31 -9.38
N ILE A 66 -6.23 5.45 -9.33
CA ILE A 66 -5.34 5.00 -10.41
C ILE A 66 -5.45 3.49 -10.64
N ILE A 67 -5.55 2.70 -9.56
CA ILE A 67 -5.71 1.25 -9.65
C ILE A 67 -7.08 0.90 -10.23
N LEU A 68 -8.14 1.56 -9.78
CA LEU A 68 -9.51 1.38 -10.27
C LEU A 68 -9.62 1.70 -11.78
N ASP A 69 -8.94 2.74 -12.23
CA ASP A 69 -8.84 3.12 -13.65
C ASP A 69 -7.86 2.25 -14.46
N ARG A 70 -7.20 1.27 -13.81
CA ARG A 70 -6.19 0.37 -14.37
C ARG A 70 -5.02 1.10 -15.04
N GLN A 71 -4.61 2.21 -14.45
CA GLN A 71 -3.51 3.06 -14.93
C GLN A 71 -2.18 2.81 -14.18
N ALA A 72 -2.18 1.92 -13.19
CA ALA A 72 -0.96 1.50 -12.50
C ALA A 72 -0.07 0.62 -13.39
N ILE A 73 1.21 0.53 -13.04
CA ILE A 73 2.18 -0.30 -13.74
C ILE A 73 2.21 -1.68 -13.08
N VAL A 74 2.16 -2.76 -13.87
CA VAL A 74 2.37 -4.12 -13.37
C VAL A 74 3.82 -4.51 -13.63
N CYS A 75 4.56 -4.89 -12.59
CA CYS A 75 5.97 -5.28 -12.66
C CYS A 75 6.22 -6.57 -11.87
N ASP A 76 7.25 -7.32 -12.25
CA ASP A 76 7.71 -8.48 -11.47
C ASP A 76 8.55 -8.06 -10.26
N VAL A 77 8.87 -6.76 -10.13
CA VAL A 77 9.70 -6.23 -9.05
C VAL A 77 9.02 -5.04 -8.38
N ALA A 78 9.05 -5.04 -7.05
CA ALA A 78 8.69 -3.91 -6.20
C ALA A 78 9.52 -2.67 -6.54
N GLN A 79 8.89 -1.65 -7.12
CA GLN A 79 9.61 -0.46 -7.60
C GLN A 79 10.13 0.43 -6.46
N HIS A 80 9.49 0.40 -5.30
CA HIS A 80 9.95 1.13 -4.10
C HIS A 80 11.31 0.60 -3.61
N ASN A 81 11.60 -0.70 -3.81
CA ASN A 81 12.91 -1.29 -3.52
C ASN A 81 14.01 -0.82 -4.49
N LEU A 82 13.63 -0.17 -5.59
CA LEU A 82 14.53 0.47 -6.55
C LEU A 82 14.66 1.99 -6.32
N GLY A 83 14.10 2.51 -5.22
CA GLY A 83 14.14 3.94 -4.88
C GLY A 83 13.13 4.80 -5.63
N VAL A 84 12.13 4.19 -6.26
CA VAL A 84 11.05 4.93 -6.93
C VAL A 84 10.05 5.42 -5.89
N THR A 85 9.70 6.71 -5.95
CA THR A 85 8.60 7.29 -5.15
C THR A 85 7.26 6.71 -5.61
N CYS A 86 6.78 5.68 -4.92
CA CYS A 86 5.61 4.93 -5.32
C CYS A 86 4.95 4.17 -4.16
N ILE A 87 3.75 3.65 -4.44
CA ILE A 87 3.11 2.60 -3.65
C ILE A 87 2.97 1.38 -4.54
N SER A 88 3.50 0.23 -4.11
CA SER A 88 3.41 -1.06 -4.81
C SER A 88 2.52 -2.02 -4.02
N ILE A 89 1.44 -2.49 -4.62
CA ILE A 89 0.55 -3.49 -4.02
C ILE A 89 0.90 -4.86 -4.61
N PRO A 90 1.26 -5.86 -3.78
CA PRO A 90 1.58 -7.19 -4.27
C PRO A 90 0.31 -7.95 -4.67
N ALA A 91 0.44 -8.80 -5.69
CA ALA A 91 -0.55 -9.77 -6.08
C ALA A 91 0.12 -11.11 -6.40
N PRO A 92 -0.45 -12.26 -6.01
CA PRO A 92 0.18 -13.56 -6.22
C PRO A 92 0.41 -13.88 -7.70
N VAL A 93 1.57 -14.46 -8.03
CA VAL A 93 1.96 -14.82 -9.42
C VAL A 93 1.01 -15.77 -10.13
N ASP A 94 0.28 -16.62 -9.39
CA ASP A 94 -0.67 -17.58 -9.96
C ASP A 94 -2.05 -16.96 -10.27
N THR A 95 -2.20 -15.65 -10.11
CA THR A 95 -3.47 -14.94 -10.28
C THR A 95 -3.66 -14.47 -11.72
N ASP A 96 -4.84 -14.69 -12.30
CA ASP A 96 -5.21 -14.08 -13.58
C ASP A 96 -5.13 -12.54 -13.51
N THR A 97 -4.84 -11.88 -14.63
CA THR A 97 -4.66 -10.42 -14.68
C THR A 97 -5.87 -9.66 -14.14
N ASP A 98 -7.10 -10.09 -14.43
CA ASP A 98 -8.30 -9.42 -13.92
C ASP A 98 -8.48 -9.60 -12.41
N ALA A 99 -8.20 -10.80 -11.91
CA ALA A 99 -8.27 -11.09 -10.48
C ALA A 99 -7.18 -10.33 -9.70
N MET A 100 -6.02 -10.12 -10.31
CA MET A 100 -4.94 -9.27 -9.77
C MET A 100 -5.41 -7.83 -9.60
N TRP A 101 -6.02 -7.22 -10.63
CA TRP A 101 -6.55 -5.85 -10.53
C TRP A 101 -7.64 -5.71 -9.47
N VAL A 102 -8.58 -6.65 -9.44
CA VAL A 102 -9.65 -6.65 -8.42
C VAL A 102 -9.09 -6.74 -7.01
N ARG A 103 -8.05 -7.57 -6.80
CA ARG A 103 -7.38 -7.68 -5.50
C ARG A 103 -6.69 -6.37 -5.11
N ALA A 104 -5.93 -5.78 -6.03
CA ALA A 104 -5.23 -4.51 -5.79
C ALA A 104 -6.21 -3.36 -5.46
N GLU A 105 -7.35 -3.31 -6.16
CA GLU A 105 -8.43 -2.36 -5.89
C GLU A 105 -8.98 -2.55 -4.47
N VAL A 106 -9.36 -3.79 -4.12
CA VAL A 106 -9.89 -4.12 -2.80
C VAL A 106 -8.92 -3.75 -1.69
N ASP A 107 -7.63 -4.05 -1.86
CA ASP A 107 -6.63 -3.76 -0.84
C ASP A 107 -6.33 -2.26 -0.75
N ALA A 108 -6.26 -1.54 -1.87
CA ALA A 108 -6.15 -0.08 -1.87
C ALA A 108 -7.35 0.60 -1.18
N GLY A 109 -8.57 0.12 -1.45
CA GLY A 109 -9.79 0.61 -0.84
C GLY A 109 -9.82 0.42 0.68
N LYS A 110 -9.42 -0.76 1.18
CA LYS A 110 -9.28 -1.00 2.63
C LYS A 110 -8.30 -0.03 3.28
N TRP A 111 -7.15 0.24 2.65
CA TRP A 111 -6.20 1.19 3.22
C TRP A 111 -6.79 2.60 3.32
N VAL A 112 -7.57 3.06 2.33
CA VAL A 112 -8.30 4.33 2.42
C VAL A 112 -9.24 4.34 3.64
N GLU A 113 -10.01 3.27 3.84
CA GLU A 113 -10.94 3.16 4.98
C GLU A 113 -10.21 3.23 6.32
N VAL A 114 -9.10 2.52 6.47
CA VAL A 114 -8.34 2.45 7.73
C VAL A 114 -7.56 3.74 8.00
N ILE A 115 -7.09 4.43 6.96
CA ILE A 115 -6.50 5.77 7.12
C ILE A 115 -7.56 6.76 7.60
N ARG A 116 -8.79 6.69 7.04
CA ARG A 116 -9.91 7.56 7.45
C ARG A 116 -10.32 7.39 8.90
N THR A 117 -10.16 6.19 9.47
CA THR A 117 -10.43 5.99 10.91
C THR A 117 -9.35 6.57 11.81
N GLY A 118 -8.23 7.06 11.25
CA GLY A 118 -7.08 7.58 11.99
C GLY A 118 -6.26 6.49 12.68
N MET A 119 -6.55 5.21 12.41
CA MET A 119 -5.83 4.08 13.00
C MET A 119 -4.42 3.94 12.44
N VAL A 120 -4.25 4.31 11.17
CA VAL A 120 -2.97 4.23 10.46
C VAL A 120 -2.70 5.50 9.67
N THR A 121 -1.42 5.75 9.41
CA THR A 121 -0.88 6.81 8.56
C THR A 121 -0.02 6.19 7.47
N LEU A 122 0.29 6.96 6.43
CA LEU A 122 1.28 6.54 5.45
C LEU A 122 2.69 6.76 6.02
N ASN A 123 3.56 5.78 5.82
CA ASN A 123 4.98 5.90 6.09
C ASN A 123 5.64 6.73 4.97
N ARG A 124 5.53 8.04 5.08
CA ARG A 124 6.03 8.99 4.08
C ARG A 124 7.54 8.92 3.89
N GLU A 125 8.30 8.55 4.92
CA GLU A 125 9.76 8.39 4.81
C GLU A 125 10.13 7.25 3.86
N VAL A 126 9.33 6.18 3.84
CA VAL A 126 9.51 5.04 2.91
C VAL A 126 9.01 5.38 1.51
N ILE A 127 7.87 6.09 1.40
CA ILE A 127 7.27 6.42 0.10
C ILE A 127 8.08 7.50 -0.63
N PHE A 128 8.44 8.56 0.07
CA PHE A 128 9.04 9.77 -0.49
C PHE A 128 10.51 9.91 -0.07
N GLN A 129 11.24 8.79 0.05
CA GLN A 129 12.66 8.76 0.47
C GLN A 129 13.39 10.01 -0.02
N ALA A 130 13.80 10.85 0.94
CA ALA A 130 14.40 12.14 0.65
C ALA A 130 15.71 11.89 -0.12
N SER A 131 15.67 12.13 -1.43
CA SER A 131 16.86 12.18 -2.30
C SER A 131 17.73 13.39 -2.02
#